data_AF-A0A5C7I4N4-F1
#
_entry.id   AF-A0A5C7I4N4-F1
#
_cell.length_a   1.000
_cell.length_b   1.000
_cell.length_c   1.000
_cell.angle_alpha   90.00
_cell.angle_beta   90.00
_cell.angle_gamma   90.00
#
_symmetry.space_group_name_H-M   'P 1'
#
loop_
_entity.id
_entity.type
_entity.pdbx_description
1 polymer ?
#
loop_
_entity_poly.entity_id
_entity_poly.type
_entity_poly.pdbx_seq_one_letter_code
_entity_poly.pdbx_strand_id
1 'polypeptide(L)'
;MLPTSMSKGRSSSSNSRANPMFPQYLRRIIKWQQMDIEYTFWQMLHLCTSPKVVFIADDVLIIVVMIYVELHDGCSYQHTKYHKRVGSDVETKNQWARDDPAFVVICSLLLSVATIAYCAAYDHSATHAVFVVISVLLFHFLITGAILATFCWFLTNTYLREESPNSHVVEQRVEWLYAFDVNCNSFFPMFIMLYVIHYFLSPLLVAHGFIPLLLSNLLFMVAGSYYHYLNFLGYDVLPFLERTTFFLYPIGIVIVLSPILILSGFNPSRYFMNMYFSQRL
;
A
#
# COMPACT_ATOMS: atom_id res chain seq x y z
N MET A 1 27.88 38.12 -53.62
CA MET A 1 27.98 38.33 -52.17
C MET A 1 26.57 38.42 -51.62
N LEU A 2 26.05 37.36 -50.99
CA LEU A 2 24.74 37.41 -50.31
C LEU A 2 24.95 37.71 -48.83
N PRO A 3 24.14 38.58 -48.20
CA PRO A 3 24.21 38.82 -46.76
C PRO A 3 23.51 37.67 -46.00
N THR A 4 24.25 37.08 -45.07
CA THR A 4 23.75 36.20 -44.00
C THR A 4 23.01 37.04 -42.96
N SER A 5 21.69 36.93 -42.86
CA SER A 5 20.96 37.36 -41.67
C SER A 5 20.76 36.17 -40.73
N MET A 6 21.47 36.19 -39.61
CA MET A 6 21.28 35.23 -38.53
C MET A 6 19.91 35.45 -37.89
N SER A 7 19.00 34.51 -38.10
CA SER A 7 17.78 34.38 -37.31
C SER A 7 18.18 34.00 -35.88
N LYS A 8 18.06 34.96 -34.96
CA LYS A 8 18.25 34.76 -33.52
C LYS A 8 17.08 33.89 -33.03
N GLY A 9 17.33 32.59 -32.87
CA GLY A 9 16.36 31.64 -32.33
C GLY A 9 15.80 32.17 -31.01
N ARG A 10 14.50 32.44 -30.97
CA ARG A 10 13.74 32.66 -29.74
C ARG A 10 13.80 31.37 -28.94
N SER A 11 14.55 31.36 -27.85
CA SER A 11 14.40 30.36 -26.80
C SER A 11 13.01 30.53 -26.18
N SER A 12 12.06 29.71 -26.65
CA SER A 12 10.81 29.49 -25.94
C SER A 12 11.14 28.79 -24.64
N SER A 13 11.27 29.56 -23.55
CA SER A 13 11.21 29.03 -22.19
C SER A 13 9.86 28.33 -22.02
N SER A 14 9.88 27.00 -22.11
CA SER A 14 8.76 26.18 -21.66
C SER A 14 8.63 26.39 -20.16
N ASN A 15 7.80 27.36 -19.77
CA ASN A 15 7.26 27.44 -18.43
C ASN A 15 6.48 26.15 -18.21
N SER A 16 7.15 25.14 -17.67
CA SER A 16 6.55 23.95 -17.06
C SER A 16 5.67 24.46 -15.93
N ARG A 17 4.41 24.81 -16.25
CA ARG A 17 3.38 25.03 -15.24
C ARG A 17 3.25 23.70 -14.52
N ALA A 18 3.93 23.57 -13.37
CA ALA A 18 3.63 22.54 -12.40
C ALA A 18 2.15 22.74 -12.06
N ASN A 19 1.28 21.93 -12.66
CA ASN A 19 -0.10 21.87 -12.27
C ASN A 19 -0.07 21.31 -10.86
N PRO A 20 -0.43 22.08 -9.81
CA PRO A 20 -0.30 21.56 -8.47
C PRO A 20 -1.44 20.55 -8.31
N MET A 21 -1.14 19.27 -8.51
CA MET A 21 -2.08 18.15 -8.40
C MET A 21 -2.65 18.05 -6.98
N PHE A 22 -1.84 18.41 -5.99
CA PHE A 22 -2.18 18.36 -4.56
C PHE A 22 -3.40 19.23 -4.16
N PRO A 23 -3.49 20.53 -4.52
CA PRO A 23 -4.69 21.33 -4.22
C PRO A 23 -5.94 20.87 -4.96
N GLN A 24 -5.82 20.21 -6.12
CA GLN A 24 -6.98 19.61 -6.80
C GLN A 24 -7.49 18.37 -6.05
N TYR A 25 -6.56 17.51 -5.58
CA TYR A 25 -6.88 16.35 -4.76
C TYR A 25 -7.58 16.75 -3.45
N LEU A 26 -7.04 17.73 -2.72
CA LEU A 26 -7.65 18.25 -1.49
C LEU A 26 -9.03 18.87 -1.72
N ARG A 27 -9.22 19.58 -2.84
CA ARG A 27 -10.53 20.17 -3.18
C ARG A 27 -11.61 19.11 -3.40
N ARG A 28 -11.22 17.92 -3.86
CA ARG A 28 -12.16 16.80 -4.09
C ARG A 28 -12.58 16.09 -2.80
N ILE A 29 -11.75 16.13 -1.74
CA ILE A 29 -12.10 15.56 -0.42
C ILE A 29 -13.39 16.20 0.14
N ILE A 30 -13.60 17.49 -0.13
CA ILE A 30 -14.76 18.24 0.39
C ILE A 30 -16.04 17.96 -0.41
N LYS A 31 -15.93 17.45 -1.64
CA LYS A 31 -17.08 17.22 -2.54
C LYS A 31 -17.53 15.75 -2.54
N TRP A 32 -18.22 15.34 -1.49
CA TRP A 32 -18.71 13.97 -1.28
C TRP A 32 -19.54 13.39 -2.43
N GLN A 33 -20.33 14.20 -3.15
CA GLN A 33 -21.13 13.74 -4.30
C GLN A 33 -20.31 13.32 -5.53
N GLN A 34 -19.04 13.71 -5.61
CA GLN A 34 -18.16 13.38 -6.74
C GLN A 34 -17.25 12.18 -6.45
N MET A 35 -17.51 11.46 -5.35
CA MET A 35 -16.68 10.37 -4.87
C MET A 35 -17.32 9.03 -5.24
N ASP A 36 -16.60 8.19 -5.99
CA ASP A 36 -17.07 6.87 -6.44
C ASP A 36 -16.97 5.84 -5.28
N ILE A 37 -17.77 6.07 -4.24
CA ILE A 37 -17.76 5.30 -2.98
C ILE A 37 -18.02 3.82 -3.22
N GLU A 38 -18.99 3.50 -4.08
CA GLU A 38 -19.37 2.12 -4.37
C GLU A 38 -18.23 1.34 -5.03
N TYR A 39 -17.61 1.90 -6.08
CA TYR A 39 -16.48 1.27 -6.76
C TYR A 39 -15.30 1.07 -5.80
N THR A 40 -15.02 2.08 -4.97
CA THR A 40 -13.94 2.02 -3.98
C THR A 40 -14.21 0.95 -2.92
N PHE A 41 -15.45 0.83 -2.44
CA PHE A 41 -15.84 -0.21 -1.49
C PHE A 41 -15.70 -1.61 -2.09
N TRP A 42 -16.15 -1.81 -3.34
CA TRP A 42 -15.95 -3.08 -4.04
C TRP A 42 -14.48 -3.42 -4.24
N GLN A 43 -13.64 -2.43 -4.57
CA GLN A 43 -12.20 -2.62 -4.67
C GLN A 43 -11.59 -3.04 -3.32
N MET A 44 -11.95 -2.36 -2.24
CA MET A 44 -11.52 -2.73 -0.88
C MET A 44 -11.91 -4.17 -0.53
N LEU A 45 -13.15 -4.56 -0.81
CA LEU A 45 -13.63 -5.92 -0.60
C LEU A 45 -12.84 -6.93 -1.44
N HIS A 46 -12.58 -6.62 -2.70
CA HIS A 46 -11.78 -7.47 -3.59
C HIS A 46 -10.34 -7.65 -3.10
N LEU A 47 -9.70 -6.58 -2.62
CA LEU A 47 -8.35 -6.63 -2.04
C LEU A 47 -8.27 -7.54 -0.81
N CYS A 48 -9.38 -7.73 -0.08
CA CYS A 48 -9.47 -8.63 1.07
C CYS A 48 -9.91 -10.05 0.71
N THR A 49 -10.75 -10.25 -0.30
CA THR A 49 -11.38 -11.54 -0.63
C THR A 49 -10.66 -12.31 -1.74
N SER A 50 -9.79 -11.67 -2.51
CA SER A 50 -9.00 -12.30 -3.57
C SER A 50 -7.52 -11.93 -3.44
N PRO A 51 -6.64 -12.92 -3.55
CA PRO A 51 -5.63 -12.86 -4.61
C PRO A 51 -6.03 -13.82 -5.74
N LYS A 52 -6.54 -15.01 -5.37
CA LYS A 52 -7.55 -15.85 -6.03
C LYS A 52 -7.85 -17.05 -5.09
N VAL A 53 -8.85 -16.84 -4.24
CA VAL A 53 -9.68 -17.81 -3.48
C VAL A 53 -9.03 -18.70 -2.40
N VAL A 54 -9.60 -18.61 -1.19
CA VAL A 54 -9.50 -19.47 0.01
C VAL A 54 -8.33 -19.19 0.96
N PHE A 55 -8.53 -18.18 1.83
CA PHE A 55 -7.86 -18.09 3.13
C PHE A 55 -8.80 -18.58 4.21
N ILE A 56 -8.85 -19.90 4.42
CA ILE A 56 -9.46 -20.47 5.62
C ILE A 56 -8.49 -21.52 6.16
N ALA A 57 -7.96 -21.21 7.34
CA ALA A 57 -7.31 -22.10 8.31
C ALA A 57 -6.24 -23.06 7.78
N ASP A 58 -4.97 -22.69 7.96
CA ASP A 58 -3.98 -23.49 8.73
C ASP A 58 -2.57 -22.86 8.62
N ASP A 59 -1.96 -22.62 9.78
CA ASP A 59 -0.79 -21.77 9.96
C ASP A 59 0.53 -22.34 9.39
N VAL A 60 1.42 -21.44 8.96
CA VAL A 60 2.84 -21.62 8.56
C VAL A 60 3.12 -22.25 7.19
N LEU A 61 2.41 -23.31 6.76
CA LEU A 61 2.70 -23.98 5.48
C LEU A 61 2.29 -23.13 4.25
N ILE A 62 1.29 -22.25 4.41
CA ILE A 62 0.65 -21.51 3.32
C ILE A 62 1.55 -20.40 2.74
N ILE A 63 2.40 -19.75 3.54
CA ILE A 63 3.32 -18.71 3.04
C ILE A 63 4.47 -19.33 2.23
N VAL A 64 4.99 -20.47 2.67
CA VAL A 64 6.02 -21.21 1.93
C VAL A 64 5.44 -21.77 0.64
N VAL A 65 4.22 -22.32 0.66
CA VAL A 65 3.55 -22.84 -0.54
C VAL A 65 3.11 -21.73 -1.49
N MET A 66 2.68 -20.54 -1.02
CA MET A 66 2.36 -19.40 -1.90
C MET A 66 3.60 -18.82 -2.59
N ILE A 67 4.73 -18.70 -1.88
CA ILE A 67 6.00 -18.28 -2.50
C ILE A 67 6.50 -19.34 -3.50
N TYR A 68 6.32 -20.64 -3.20
CA TYR A 68 6.71 -21.72 -4.12
C TYR A 68 5.77 -21.90 -5.33
N VAL A 69 4.46 -21.69 -5.18
CA VAL A 69 3.47 -21.86 -6.26
C VAL A 69 3.52 -20.70 -7.27
N GLU A 70 3.72 -19.46 -6.83
CA GLU A 70 3.90 -18.33 -7.78
C GLU A 70 5.27 -18.35 -8.50
N LEU A 71 6.25 -19.09 -7.98
CA LEU A 71 7.53 -19.37 -8.65
C LEU A 71 7.42 -20.46 -9.73
N HIS A 72 6.32 -21.23 -9.76
CA HIS A 72 6.15 -22.35 -10.71
C HIS A 72 5.02 -22.13 -11.74
N ASP A 73 4.04 -21.24 -11.48
CA ASP A 73 2.90 -20.97 -12.39
C ASP A 73 3.01 -19.66 -13.18
N GLY A 74 4.20 -19.38 -13.73
CA GLY A 74 4.45 -18.24 -14.64
C GLY A 74 3.65 -18.25 -15.97
N CYS A 75 2.78 -19.23 -16.19
CA CYS A 75 2.13 -19.47 -17.48
C CYS A 75 0.77 -18.76 -17.66
N SER A 76 0.00 -18.50 -16.60
CA SER A 76 -1.38 -17.98 -16.77
C SER A 76 -1.51 -16.45 -16.81
N TYR A 77 -0.46 -15.68 -16.45
CA TYR A 77 -0.45 -14.21 -16.53
C TYR A 77 -0.17 -13.66 -17.94
N GLN A 78 0.29 -14.51 -18.87
CA GLN A 78 0.58 -14.04 -20.22
C GLN A 78 -0.69 -13.70 -21.01
N HIS A 79 -1.84 -14.35 -20.76
CA HIS A 79 -3.02 -14.19 -21.62
C HIS A 79 -3.80 -12.88 -21.41
N THR A 80 -3.71 -12.23 -20.25
CA THR A 80 -4.31 -10.89 -20.02
C THR A 80 -3.43 -9.75 -20.51
N LYS A 81 -2.12 -9.95 -20.71
CA LYS A 81 -1.21 -8.96 -21.32
C LYS A 81 -1.51 -8.70 -22.80
N TYR A 82 -2.22 -9.59 -23.49
CA TYR A 82 -2.58 -9.42 -24.90
C TYR A 82 -3.95 -8.73 -25.12
N HIS A 83 -4.95 -8.96 -24.26
CA HIS A 83 -6.28 -8.36 -24.45
C HIS A 83 -6.36 -6.88 -24.08
N LYS A 84 -5.52 -6.38 -23.16
CA LYS A 84 -5.39 -4.92 -22.94
C LYS A 84 -4.68 -4.19 -24.09
N ARG A 85 -4.03 -4.92 -25.02
CA ARG A 85 -3.33 -4.36 -26.17
C ARG A 85 -4.26 -4.10 -27.38
N VAL A 86 -5.47 -4.65 -27.38
CA VAL A 86 -6.48 -4.48 -28.45
C VAL A 86 -7.59 -3.48 -28.08
N GLY A 87 -7.69 -3.05 -26.82
CA GLY A 87 -8.46 -1.86 -26.42
C GLY A 87 -7.70 -0.55 -26.60
N SER A 88 -6.71 -0.54 -27.50
CA SER A 88 -5.83 0.58 -27.81
C SER A 88 -6.52 1.60 -28.72
N ASP A 89 -7.63 2.20 -28.30
CA ASP A 89 -8.25 3.35 -28.98
C ASP A 89 -9.01 4.27 -27.99
N VAL A 90 -8.48 4.45 -26.78
CA VAL A 90 -8.81 5.65 -25.98
C VAL A 90 -7.53 6.44 -25.80
N GLU A 91 -7.31 7.35 -26.75
CA GLU A 91 -6.28 8.38 -26.72
C GLU A 91 -6.10 9.01 -25.33
N THR A 92 -4.86 8.97 -24.84
CA THR A 92 -4.19 10.08 -24.14
C THR A 92 -4.72 10.51 -22.77
N LYS A 93 -4.34 9.76 -21.73
CA LYS A 93 -3.82 10.39 -20.51
C LYS A 93 -2.54 9.67 -20.10
N ASN A 94 -1.41 10.38 -20.15
CA ASN A 94 -0.11 9.93 -19.60
C ASN A 94 -0.14 9.98 -18.06
N GLN A 95 -1.20 9.46 -17.44
CA GLN A 95 -1.47 9.59 -16.01
C GLN A 95 -1.98 8.26 -15.49
N TRP A 96 -1.31 7.73 -14.48
CA TRP A 96 -1.62 6.43 -13.86
C TRP A 96 -2.20 6.60 -12.46
N ALA A 97 -1.97 7.75 -11.83
CA ALA A 97 -2.56 8.05 -10.53
C ALA A 97 -4.08 8.21 -10.64
N ARG A 98 -4.77 7.64 -9.65
CA ARG A 98 -6.18 7.92 -9.44
C ARG A 98 -6.36 9.31 -8.82
N ASP A 99 -7.32 10.07 -9.34
CA ASP A 99 -7.58 11.45 -8.90
C ASP A 99 -8.76 11.55 -7.91
N ASP A 100 -9.23 10.45 -7.33
CA ASP A 100 -10.33 10.36 -6.36
C ASP A 100 -9.80 10.06 -4.95
N PRO A 101 -10.15 10.89 -3.95
CA PRO A 101 -9.72 10.68 -2.57
C PRO A 101 -10.56 9.62 -1.82
N ALA A 102 -11.47 8.93 -2.52
CA ALA A 102 -12.45 8.01 -1.94
C ALA A 102 -11.83 6.97 -1.04
N PHE A 103 -10.76 6.35 -1.52
CA PHE A 103 -10.09 5.27 -0.81
C PHE A 103 -9.50 5.74 0.52
N VAL A 104 -8.83 6.89 0.53
CA VAL A 104 -8.21 7.49 1.72
C VAL A 104 -9.27 7.87 2.75
N VAL A 105 -10.38 8.46 2.29
CA VAL A 105 -11.48 8.87 3.16
C VAL A 105 -12.14 7.66 3.82
N ILE A 106 -12.49 6.63 3.06
CA ILE A 106 -13.13 5.42 3.60
C ILE A 106 -12.17 4.69 4.55
N CYS A 107 -10.89 4.53 4.18
CA CYS A 107 -9.88 3.96 5.07
C CYS A 107 -9.74 4.75 6.37
N SER A 108 -9.71 6.08 6.32
CA SER A 108 -9.62 6.91 7.52
C SER A 108 -10.84 6.77 8.44
N LEU A 109 -12.04 6.64 7.87
CA LEU A 109 -13.27 6.40 8.62
C LEU A 109 -13.23 5.04 9.32
N LEU A 110 -12.89 3.97 8.58
CA LEU A 110 -12.81 2.62 9.13
C LEU A 110 -11.72 2.51 10.21
N LEU A 111 -10.56 3.14 9.99
CA LEU A 111 -9.49 3.20 10.97
C LEU A 111 -9.91 3.96 12.23
N SER A 112 -10.66 5.05 12.08
CA SER A 112 -11.23 5.78 13.22
C SER A 112 -12.18 4.91 14.03
N VAL A 113 -13.11 4.22 13.36
CA VAL A 113 -14.08 3.32 14.01
C VAL A 113 -13.37 2.19 14.76
N ALA A 114 -12.40 1.53 14.13
CA ALA A 114 -11.63 0.48 14.77
C ALA A 114 -10.84 1.01 15.99
N THR A 115 -10.22 2.18 15.88
CA THR A 115 -9.46 2.78 16.98
C THR A 115 -10.36 3.20 18.14
N ILE A 116 -11.54 3.75 17.86
CA ILE A 116 -12.56 4.05 18.88
C ILE A 116 -13.00 2.76 19.59
N ALA A 117 -13.19 1.66 18.85
CA ALA A 117 -13.52 0.36 19.46
C ALA A 117 -12.42 -0.14 20.42
N TYR A 118 -11.14 0.00 20.04
CA TYR A 118 -10.03 -0.29 20.97
C TYR A 118 -10.05 0.59 22.21
N CYS A 119 -10.27 1.89 22.05
CA CYS A 119 -10.35 2.80 23.20
C CYS A 119 -11.56 2.46 24.09
N ALA A 120 -12.69 2.08 23.52
CA ALA A 120 -13.86 1.67 24.28
C ALA A 120 -13.64 0.36 25.08
N ALA A 121 -12.80 -0.54 24.56
CA ALA A 121 -12.48 -1.80 25.21
C ALA A 121 -11.39 -1.70 26.28
N TYR A 122 -10.38 -0.85 26.05
CA TYR A 122 -9.12 -0.86 26.83
C TYR A 122 -8.76 0.46 27.51
N ASP A 123 -9.45 1.55 27.19
CA ASP A 123 -9.22 2.86 27.78
C ASP A 123 -10.39 3.28 28.67
N HIS A 124 -10.10 4.13 29.65
CA HIS A 124 -11.08 4.67 30.59
C HIS A 124 -11.28 6.18 30.42
N SER A 125 -10.43 6.86 29.63
CA SER A 125 -10.48 8.31 29.42
C SER A 125 -10.86 8.69 27.99
N ALA A 126 -11.97 9.43 27.84
CA ALA A 126 -12.41 9.93 26.54
C ALA A 126 -11.40 10.90 25.90
N THR A 127 -10.68 11.68 26.70
CA THR A 127 -9.64 12.60 26.19
C THR A 127 -8.47 11.84 25.59
N HIS A 128 -8.06 10.75 26.24
CA HIS A 128 -6.99 9.90 25.75
C HIS A 128 -7.43 9.17 24.47
N ALA A 129 -8.68 8.69 24.41
CA ALA A 129 -9.26 8.11 23.20
C ALA A 129 -9.18 9.06 21.98
N VAL A 130 -9.53 10.33 22.15
CA VAL A 130 -9.43 11.33 21.05
C VAL A 130 -7.98 11.51 20.59
N PHE A 131 -7.03 11.57 21.53
CA PHE A 131 -5.61 11.67 21.20
C PHE A 131 -5.12 10.43 20.43
N VAL A 132 -5.51 9.23 20.86
CA VAL A 132 -5.15 7.97 20.19
C VAL A 132 -5.69 7.93 18.77
N VAL A 133 -6.97 8.25 18.55
CA VAL A 133 -7.59 8.29 17.21
C VAL A 133 -6.85 9.25 16.29
N ILE A 134 -6.58 10.48 16.74
CA ILE A 134 -5.85 11.47 15.95
C ILE A 134 -4.42 10.97 15.67
N SER A 135 -3.74 10.39 16.66
CA SER A 135 -2.38 9.89 16.50
C SER A 135 -2.29 8.76 15.48
N VAL A 136 -3.23 7.82 15.49
CA VAL A 136 -3.26 6.69 14.55
C VAL A 136 -3.56 7.18 13.13
N LEU A 137 -4.51 8.10 12.95
CA LEU A 137 -4.80 8.67 11.62
C LEU A 137 -3.60 9.45 11.05
N LEU A 138 -2.99 10.33 11.85
CA LEU A 138 -1.92 11.18 11.37
C LEU A 138 -0.61 10.42 11.20
N PHE A 139 -0.17 9.69 12.22
CA PHE A 139 1.16 9.06 12.20
C PHE A 139 1.16 7.71 11.48
N HIS A 140 0.20 6.82 11.76
CA HIS A 140 0.23 5.46 11.19
C HIS A 140 -0.25 5.42 9.74
N PHE A 141 -1.31 6.18 9.43
CA PHE A 141 -1.87 6.15 8.08
C PHE A 141 -1.25 7.22 7.17
N LEU A 142 -1.33 8.50 7.54
CA LEU A 142 -0.93 9.59 6.64
C LEU A 142 0.59 9.78 6.55
N ILE A 143 1.29 9.99 7.68
CA ILE A 143 2.72 10.31 7.67
C ILE A 143 3.53 9.08 7.24
N THR A 144 3.31 7.92 7.88
CA THR A 144 4.02 6.69 7.51
C THR A 144 3.71 6.29 6.07
N GLY A 145 2.44 6.41 5.63
CA GLY A 145 2.06 6.16 4.24
C GLY A 145 2.72 7.11 3.24
N ALA A 146 2.81 8.40 3.55
CA ALA A 146 3.49 9.37 2.69
C ALA A 146 5.00 9.11 2.61
N ILE A 147 5.64 8.70 3.71
CA ILE A 147 7.05 8.32 3.74
C ILE A 147 7.28 7.08 2.88
N LEU A 148 6.49 6.02 3.06
CA LEU A 148 6.59 4.78 2.29
C LEU A 148 6.32 5.02 0.79
N ALA A 149 5.31 5.83 0.46
CA ALA A 149 5.02 6.22 -0.91
C ALA A 149 6.17 7.00 -1.54
N THR A 150 6.79 7.93 -0.80
CA THR A 150 7.95 8.71 -1.27
C THR A 150 9.15 7.80 -1.51
N PHE A 151 9.39 6.84 -0.62
CA PHE A 151 10.44 5.85 -0.77
C PHE A 151 10.21 4.94 -2.00
N CYS A 152 9.00 4.39 -2.16
CA CYS A 152 8.67 3.54 -3.31
C CYS A 152 8.71 4.33 -4.63
N TRP A 153 8.22 5.57 -4.64
CA TRP A 153 8.30 6.48 -5.79
C TRP A 153 9.75 6.75 -6.19
N PHE A 154 10.61 7.03 -5.21
CA PHE A 154 12.03 7.27 -5.43
C PHE A 154 12.72 6.01 -5.98
N LEU A 155 12.51 4.86 -5.35
CA LEU A 155 13.08 3.59 -5.79
C LEU A 155 12.67 3.24 -7.22
N THR A 156 11.38 3.36 -7.52
CA THR A 156 10.81 2.95 -8.79
C THR A 156 11.36 3.80 -9.94
N ASN A 157 11.40 5.12 -9.75
CA ASN A 157 11.95 6.01 -10.75
C ASN A 157 13.48 5.92 -10.86
N THR A 158 14.19 5.52 -9.81
CA THR A 158 15.66 5.48 -9.85
C THR A 158 16.20 4.14 -10.35
N TYR A 159 15.60 3.02 -9.97
CA TYR A 159 16.19 1.69 -10.13
C TYR A 159 15.34 0.70 -10.95
N LEU A 160 14.03 0.92 -11.10
CA LEU A 160 13.11 -0.10 -11.63
C LEU A 160 12.63 0.18 -13.06
N ARG A 161 12.95 1.35 -13.62
CA ARG A 161 12.59 1.71 -14.99
C ARG A 161 13.44 0.97 -16.01
N GLU A 162 12.81 0.60 -17.12
CA GLU A 162 13.50 0.03 -18.26
C GLU A 162 14.51 1.03 -18.84
N GLU A 163 15.76 0.61 -18.98
CA GLU A 163 16.81 1.38 -19.63
C GLU A 163 16.62 1.25 -21.14
N SER A 164 15.97 2.24 -21.74
CA SER A 164 15.78 2.50 -23.19
C SER A 164 14.54 1.91 -23.89
N PRO A 165 13.54 2.76 -24.17
CA PRO A 165 12.78 2.68 -25.40
C PRO A 165 13.32 3.72 -26.38
N ASN A 166 13.47 3.32 -27.65
CA ASN A 166 13.85 4.14 -28.80
C ASN A 166 13.37 5.61 -28.72
N SER A 167 14.19 6.54 -29.25
CA SER A 167 14.13 8.02 -29.16
C SER A 167 12.79 8.73 -29.48
N HIS A 168 11.71 8.00 -29.74
CA HIS A 168 10.38 8.50 -30.06
C HIS A 168 9.29 8.13 -29.04
N VAL A 169 9.61 7.44 -27.94
CA VAL A 169 8.64 7.14 -26.87
C VAL A 169 8.81 8.15 -25.73
N VAL A 170 7.70 8.79 -25.32
CA VAL A 170 7.66 9.74 -24.19
C VAL A 170 8.09 9.01 -22.91
N GLU A 171 9.09 9.51 -22.20
CA GLU A 171 9.49 8.98 -20.88
C GLU A 171 8.32 9.02 -19.90
N GLN A 172 7.80 7.84 -19.54
CA GLN A 172 6.79 7.71 -18.50
C GLN A 172 7.47 7.55 -17.14
N ARG A 173 7.01 8.32 -16.16
CA ARG A 173 7.51 8.29 -14.78
C ARG A 173 6.38 7.86 -13.86
N VAL A 174 6.74 7.16 -12.79
CA VAL A 174 5.76 6.86 -11.75
C VAL A 174 5.42 8.14 -11.03
N GLU A 175 4.14 8.45 -10.96
CA GLU A 175 3.62 9.61 -10.25
C GLU A 175 3.60 9.33 -8.75
N TRP A 176 3.91 10.34 -7.93
CA TRP A 176 3.89 10.17 -6.47
C TRP A 176 2.51 9.79 -5.95
N LEU A 177 1.45 10.34 -6.55
CA LEU A 177 0.07 10.06 -6.16
C LEU A 177 -0.32 8.60 -6.44
N TYR A 178 0.23 8.00 -7.51
CA TYR A 178 0.09 6.57 -7.77
C TYR A 178 0.81 5.73 -6.70
N ALA A 179 2.05 6.09 -6.34
CA ALA A 179 2.77 5.38 -5.28
C ALA A 179 2.06 5.46 -3.92
N PHE A 180 1.41 6.59 -3.63
CA PHE A 180 0.58 6.76 -2.44
C PHE A 180 -0.71 5.94 -2.50
N ASP A 181 -1.37 5.87 -3.66
CA ASP A 181 -2.55 5.01 -3.87
C ASP A 181 -2.20 3.53 -3.66
N VAL A 182 -1.08 3.05 -4.22
CA VAL A 182 -0.58 1.67 -3.98
C VAL A 182 -0.31 1.42 -2.48
N ASN A 183 0.28 2.39 -1.77
CA ASN A 183 0.45 2.31 -0.32
C ASN A 183 -0.91 2.22 0.41
N CYS A 184 -1.90 3.03 0.03
CA CYS A 184 -3.23 2.95 0.64
C CYS A 184 -3.90 1.59 0.36
N ASN A 185 -3.83 1.10 -0.88
CA ASN A 185 -4.39 -0.19 -1.28
C ASN A 185 -3.77 -1.36 -0.50
N SER A 186 -2.46 -1.33 -0.27
CA SER A 186 -1.76 -2.35 0.51
C SER A 186 -1.97 -2.21 2.02
N PHE A 187 -2.14 -0.98 2.53
CA PHE A 187 -2.45 -0.72 3.93
C PHE A 187 -3.81 -1.31 4.35
N PHE A 188 -4.82 -1.30 3.46
CA PHE A 188 -6.18 -1.69 3.84
C PHE A 188 -6.29 -3.15 4.34
N PRO A 189 -5.77 -4.18 3.63
CA PRO A 189 -5.82 -5.56 4.16
C PRO A 189 -4.94 -5.76 5.39
N MET A 190 -3.80 -5.08 5.46
CA MET A 190 -2.97 -5.06 6.68
C MET A 190 -3.74 -4.47 7.87
N PHE A 191 -4.51 -3.41 7.65
CA PHE A 191 -5.42 -2.82 8.63
C PHE A 191 -6.48 -3.83 9.09
N ILE A 192 -7.10 -4.58 8.18
CA ILE A 192 -8.07 -5.62 8.56
C ILE A 192 -7.40 -6.68 9.45
N MET A 193 -6.18 -7.11 9.15
CA MET A 193 -5.47 -8.09 9.97
C MET A 193 -5.01 -7.54 11.33
N LEU A 194 -4.34 -6.39 11.34
CA LEU A 194 -3.68 -5.86 12.54
C LEU A 194 -4.55 -4.97 13.43
N TYR A 195 -5.66 -4.45 12.91
CA TYR A 195 -6.61 -3.66 13.71
C TYR A 195 -7.89 -4.45 13.96
N VAL A 196 -8.55 -4.96 12.92
CA VAL A 196 -9.87 -5.61 13.07
C VAL A 196 -9.76 -7.03 13.63
N ILE A 197 -9.03 -7.92 12.95
CA ILE A 197 -8.85 -9.32 13.39
C ILE A 197 -8.09 -9.34 14.72
N HIS A 198 -6.99 -8.59 14.83
CA HIS A 198 -6.26 -8.44 16.09
C HIS A 198 -7.16 -7.99 17.25
N TYR A 199 -8.15 -7.11 17.03
CA TYR A 199 -9.04 -6.66 18.10
C TYR A 199 -9.81 -7.84 18.71
N PHE A 200 -10.39 -8.70 17.88
CA PHE A 200 -11.11 -9.88 18.35
C PHE A 200 -10.19 -10.93 18.99
N LEU A 201 -8.98 -11.10 18.46
CA LEU A 201 -8.00 -12.05 18.99
C LEU A 201 -7.19 -11.48 20.18
N SER A 202 -7.27 -10.19 20.47
CA SER A 202 -6.39 -9.52 21.43
C SER A 202 -6.41 -10.12 22.84
N PRO A 203 -7.54 -10.58 23.41
CA PRO A 203 -7.52 -11.25 24.73
C PRO A 203 -6.67 -12.54 24.72
N LEU A 204 -6.64 -13.24 23.59
CA LEU A 204 -5.83 -14.46 23.39
C LEU A 204 -4.36 -14.10 23.10
N LEU A 205 -4.10 -13.11 22.25
CA LEU A 205 -2.75 -12.74 21.79
C LEU A 205 -1.88 -12.08 22.87
N VAL A 206 -2.52 -11.40 23.81
CA VAL A 206 -1.84 -10.70 24.91
C VAL A 206 -1.51 -11.65 26.08
N ALA A 207 -2.21 -12.79 26.20
CA ALA A 207 -2.01 -13.76 27.28
C ALA A 207 -0.57 -14.31 27.34
N HIS A 208 -0.14 -14.76 28.52
CA HIS A 208 1.18 -15.36 28.73
C HIS A 208 1.24 -16.81 28.21
N GLY A 209 2.35 -17.16 27.56
CA GLY A 209 2.60 -18.49 27.03
C GLY A 209 3.23 -18.48 25.65
N PHE A 210 3.59 -19.67 25.17
CA PHE A 210 4.17 -19.87 23.85
C PHE A 210 3.14 -19.72 22.72
N ILE A 211 1.90 -20.20 22.92
CA ILE A 211 0.85 -20.14 21.88
C ILE A 211 0.46 -18.70 21.50
N PRO A 212 0.18 -17.78 22.45
CA PRO A 212 -0.06 -16.37 22.12
C PRO A 212 1.12 -15.68 21.45
N LEU A 213 2.35 -16.00 21.87
CA LEU A 213 3.58 -15.49 21.28
C LEU A 213 3.71 -15.93 19.81
N LEU A 214 3.49 -17.22 19.54
CA LEU A 214 3.52 -17.77 18.19
C LEU A 214 2.44 -17.12 17.33
N LEU A 215 1.19 -17.12 17.78
CA LEU A 215 0.05 -16.59 17.02
C LEU A 215 0.19 -15.08 16.73
N SER A 216 0.70 -14.31 17.69
CA SER A 216 0.99 -12.89 17.51
C SER A 216 2.05 -12.66 16.43
N ASN A 217 3.19 -13.36 16.50
CA ASN A 217 4.24 -13.22 15.48
C ASN A 217 3.76 -13.68 14.10
N LEU A 218 2.97 -14.75 14.02
CA LEU A 218 2.40 -15.22 12.75
C LEU A 218 1.44 -14.20 12.14
N LEU A 219 0.54 -13.61 12.95
CA LEU A 219 -0.39 -12.57 12.49
C LEU A 219 0.36 -11.36 11.90
N PHE A 220 1.40 -10.88 12.58
CA PHE A 220 2.23 -9.77 12.10
C PHE A 220 3.06 -10.13 10.86
N MET A 221 3.59 -11.36 10.80
CA MET A 221 4.30 -11.86 9.63
C MET A 221 3.38 -11.94 8.40
N VAL A 222 2.17 -12.49 8.55
CA VAL A 222 1.19 -12.60 7.46
C VAL A 222 0.78 -11.20 6.99
N ALA A 223 0.44 -10.30 7.91
CA ALA A 223 0.01 -8.96 7.58
C ALA A 223 1.11 -8.14 6.88
N GLY A 224 2.35 -8.21 7.36
CA GLY A 224 3.50 -7.56 6.73
C GLY A 224 3.81 -8.15 5.35
N SER A 225 3.72 -9.47 5.19
CA SER A 225 3.92 -10.13 3.90
C SER A 225 2.84 -9.72 2.88
N TYR A 226 1.58 -9.65 3.33
CA TYR A 226 0.45 -9.23 2.48
C TYR A 226 0.60 -7.78 2.01
N TYR A 227 1.05 -6.89 2.90
CA TYR A 227 1.33 -5.49 2.56
C TYR A 227 2.38 -5.37 1.44
N HIS A 228 3.50 -6.10 1.54
CA HIS A 228 4.54 -6.06 0.52
C HIS A 228 4.13 -6.74 -0.79
N TYR A 229 3.35 -7.82 -0.72
CA TYR A 229 2.80 -8.49 -1.90
C TYR A 229 1.86 -7.58 -2.71
N LEU A 230 0.98 -6.84 -2.03
CA LEU A 230 0.11 -5.87 -2.71
C LEU A 230 0.86 -4.68 -3.30
N ASN A 231 1.95 -4.24 -2.67
CA ASN A 231 2.83 -3.25 -3.27
C ASN A 231 3.41 -3.78 -4.59
N PHE A 232 3.96 -5.00 -4.58
CA PHE A 232 4.45 -5.65 -5.81
C PHE A 232 3.37 -5.71 -6.90
N LEU A 233 2.18 -6.23 -6.58
CA LEU A 233 1.08 -6.33 -7.54
C LEU A 233 0.66 -4.96 -8.08
N GLY A 234 0.67 -3.92 -7.23
CA GLY A 234 0.40 -2.55 -7.65
C GLY A 234 1.37 -2.13 -8.76
N TYR A 235 2.67 -2.17 -8.50
CA TYR A 235 3.68 -1.71 -9.46
C TYR A 235 3.83 -2.61 -10.69
N ASP A 236 3.54 -3.92 -10.60
CA ASP A 236 3.65 -4.86 -11.72
C ASP A 236 2.66 -4.60 -12.87
N VAL A 237 1.57 -3.85 -12.59
CA VAL A 237 0.62 -3.42 -13.62
C VAL A 237 1.25 -2.41 -14.60
N LEU A 238 2.32 -1.71 -14.20
CA LEU A 238 2.97 -0.70 -15.02
C LEU A 238 3.92 -1.35 -16.04
N PRO A 239 3.64 -1.24 -17.36
CA PRO A 239 4.38 -1.97 -18.38
C PRO A 239 5.81 -1.47 -18.62
N PHE A 240 6.18 -0.31 -18.08
CA PHE A 240 7.50 0.32 -18.23
C PHE A 240 8.45 0.03 -17.04
N LEU A 241 8.02 -0.82 -16.10
CA LEU A 241 8.83 -1.31 -15.00
C LEU A 241 9.18 -2.78 -15.24
N GLU A 242 10.47 -3.10 -15.30
CA GLU A 242 10.92 -4.48 -15.55
C GLU A 242 11.28 -5.24 -14.27
N ARG A 243 11.80 -4.53 -13.25
CA ARG A 243 12.37 -5.14 -12.04
C ARG A 243 11.47 -4.99 -10.81
N THR A 244 10.16 -5.07 -10.98
CA THR A 244 9.16 -4.94 -9.91
C THR A 244 9.31 -5.98 -8.80
N THR A 245 9.94 -7.13 -9.09
CA THR A 245 10.27 -8.20 -8.12
C THR A 245 11.05 -7.72 -6.89
N PHE A 246 11.75 -6.57 -6.98
CA PHE A 246 12.42 -5.94 -5.84
C PHE A 246 11.46 -5.69 -4.65
N PHE A 247 10.18 -5.41 -4.91
CA PHE A 247 9.17 -5.20 -3.86
C PHE A 247 8.85 -6.46 -3.05
N LEU A 248 9.25 -7.65 -3.51
CA LEU A 248 9.08 -8.92 -2.78
C LEU A 248 10.19 -9.18 -1.77
N TYR A 249 11.37 -8.55 -1.89
CA TYR A 249 12.50 -8.80 -0.98
C TYR A 249 12.21 -8.54 0.51
N PRO A 250 11.45 -7.49 0.89
CA PRO A 250 11.03 -7.30 2.27
C PRO A 250 10.25 -8.48 2.85
N ILE A 251 9.52 -9.26 2.04
CA ILE A 251 8.82 -10.47 2.50
C ILE A 251 9.83 -11.51 3.02
N GLY A 252 10.94 -11.70 2.30
CA GLY A 252 12.02 -12.58 2.75
C GLY A 252 12.60 -12.14 4.10
N ILE A 253 12.77 -10.83 4.31
CA ILE A 253 13.22 -10.28 5.59
C ILE A 253 12.20 -10.57 6.69
N VAL A 254 10.90 -10.36 6.44
CA VAL A 254 9.82 -10.64 7.41
C VAL A 254 9.77 -12.12 7.80
N ILE A 255 9.95 -13.03 6.84
CA ILE A 255 9.98 -14.49 7.07
C ILE A 255 11.19 -14.92 7.89
N VAL A 256 12.36 -14.29 7.68
CA VAL A 256 13.57 -14.60 8.45
C VAL A 256 13.54 -13.99 9.85
N LEU A 257 12.97 -12.79 9.98
CA LEU A 257 12.85 -12.12 11.28
C LEU A 257 11.83 -12.80 12.20
N SER A 258 10.73 -13.35 11.67
CA SER A 258 9.68 -13.94 12.50
C SER A 258 10.14 -15.09 13.42
N PRO A 259 10.93 -16.10 13.01
CA PRO A 259 11.44 -17.11 13.93
C PRO A 259 12.41 -16.51 14.95
N ILE A 260 13.19 -15.47 14.59
CA ILE A 260 14.09 -14.80 15.54
C ILE A 260 13.27 -14.10 16.64
N LEU A 261 12.17 -13.43 16.28
CA LEU A 261 11.27 -12.79 17.24
C LEU A 261 10.59 -13.83 18.15
N ILE A 262 10.16 -14.96 17.60
CA ILE A 262 9.59 -16.07 18.39
C ILE A 262 10.63 -16.63 19.37
N LEU A 263 11.86 -16.91 18.92
CA LEU A 263 12.92 -17.46 19.76
C LEU A 263 13.40 -16.48 20.84
N SER A 264 13.37 -15.18 20.56
CA SER A 264 13.68 -14.13 21.54
C SER A 264 12.57 -13.90 22.58
N GLY A 265 11.38 -14.51 22.39
CA GLY A 265 10.24 -14.32 23.26
C GLY A 265 9.50 -12.98 23.06
N PHE A 266 9.78 -12.26 21.97
CA PHE A 266 9.16 -10.97 21.68
C PHE A 266 7.73 -11.15 21.14
N ASN A 267 6.74 -10.57 21.83
CA ASN A 267 5.34 -10.59 21.42
C ASN A 267 4.94 -9.20 20.87
N PRO A 268 4.75 -9.05 19.54
CA PRO A 268 4.43 -7.76 18.94
C PRO A 268 3.05 -7.23 19.34
N SER A 269 2.05 -8.09 19.58
CA SER A 269 0.74 -7.69 20.08
C SER A 269 0.82 -7.01 21.44
N ARG A 270 1.64 -7.54 22.37
CA ARG A 270 1.85 -6.89 23.67
C ARG A 270 2.57 -5.56 23.53
N TYR A 271 3.59 -5.49 22.68
CA TYR A 271 4.29 -4.23 22.42
C TYR A 271 3.34 -3.15 21.88
N PHE A 272 2.48 -3.50 20.92
CA PHE A 272 1.48 -2.60 20.36
C PHE A 272 0.47 -2.13 21.43
N MET A 273 -0.09 -3.06 22.22
CA MET A 273 -1.05 -2.72 23.27
C MET A 273 -0.42 -1.85 24.37
N ASN A 274 0.83 -2.12 24.75
CA ASN A 274 1.54 -1.34 25.77
C ASN A 274 1.86 0.08 25.30
N MET A 275 2.15 0.28 24.01
CA MET A 275 2.44 1.61 23.45
C MET A 275 1.25 2.56 23.57
N TYR A 276 0.03 2.05 23.38
CA TYR A 276 -1.18 2.87 23.38
C TYR A 276 -1.94 2.87 24.70
N PHE A 277 -2.14 1.70 25.30
CA PHE A 277 -3.03 1.57 26.46
C PHE A 277 -2.28 1.33 27.77
N SER A 278 -0.93 1.39 27.75
CA SER A 278 -0.05 1.27 28.92
C SER A 278 -0.53 0.22 29.93
N GLN A 279 -0.92 -0.95 29.42
CA GLN A 279 -1.30 -2.05 30.29
C GLN A 279 -0.04 -2.51 31.01
N ARG A 280 0.02 -2.27 32.32
CA ARG A 280 0.96 -2.98 33.18
C ARG A 280 0.52 -4.43 33.26
N LEU A 281 0.95 -5.22 32.28
CA LEU A 281 1.01 -6.67 32.37
C LEU A 281 2.30 -7.06 33.12
#